data_AF-A0AAX6FHR8-F1
#
_entry.id   AF-A0AAX6FHR8-F1
#
_cell.length_a   1.000
_cell.length_b   1.000
_cell.length_c   1.000
_cell.angle_alpha   90.00
_cell.angle_beta   90.00
_cell.angle_gamma   90.00
#
_symmetry.space_group_name_H-M   'P 1'
#
loop_
_entity.id
_entity.type
_entity.pdbx_description
1 polymer ?
#
loop_
_entity_poly.entity_id
_entity_poly.type
_entity_poly.pdbx_seq_one_letter_code
_entity_poly.pdbx_strand_id
1 'polypeptide(L)'
;MAAAAIRPLVTVQPLDGDMATDGSSSVPLPDVLKAPIRPDVVRFVHANISKNKRQPYAVSRKAGHQTSAESWGTGRAVSRIPRVPGGGTHRAGQGAFGNMCRGGRMFAPTKIWRRWHRRVNVNQRRFAVVSALAASSVPSLVLARGHRIESVPELPLVVSDLIESVEKTSAAIKILSQIGALPDANKAKDSTAIRPGKGKMRNRRYISRKGPLIVYGTEGAKIVKAFRNIPGVDVANVERHNLLKLAPGGHLGRFVIWTKSAFEKLDQVFGTFEKSSETKKGYVLPRAKMGNADLGRIINSDEVQSVVRPITKDLKRATLKKNPLKNLNAMLKLNPYAKTARRMALLAEAQRVKAKAEKLDKKRSKVTKEEAAAIKAAGKSWYKTMVTDSDYAEFDNFTKWLGVTQ
;
A
#
# COMPACT_ATOMS: atom_id res chain seq x y z
N MET A 1 -30.23 5.03 1.69
CA MET A 1 -30.14 3.59 1.36
C MET A 1 -29.13 3.50 0.24
N ALA A 2 -27.91 3.01 0.49
CA ALA A 2 -26.91 2.91 -0.57
C ALA A 2 -27.54 2.11 -1.71
N ALA A 3 -27.92 2.79 -2.78
CA ALA A 3 -28.55 2.20 -3.95
C ALA A 3 -27.48 1.43 -4.71
N ALA A 4 -27.02 0.31 -4.15
CA ALA A 4 -26.53 -0.76 -4.99
C ALA A 4 -27.70 -1.11 -5.92
N ALA A 5 -27.44 -1.26 -7.22
CA ALA A 5 -28.44 -1.74 -8.17
C ALA A 5 -28.86 -3.15 -7.73
N ILE A 6 -29.91 -3.19 -6.94
CA ILE A 6 -30.35 -4.36 -6.21
C ILE A 6 -31.58 -4.88 -6.92
N ARG A 7 -31.52 -6.14 -7.36
CA ARG A 7 -32.73 -6.84 -7.81
C ARG A 7 -33.67 -6.98 -6.61
N PRO A 8 -34.91 -6.48 -6.68
CA PRO A 8 -35.85 -6.55 -5.57
C PRO A 8 -36.33 -7.98 -5.32
N LEU A 9 -36.33 -8.81 -6.36
CA LEU A 9 -36.68 -10.23 -6.33
C LEU A 9 -35.45 -11.06 -6.73
N VAL A 10 -35.29 -12.22 -6.09
CA VAL A 10 -34.25 -13.20 -6.36
C VAL A 10 -34.90 -14.50 -6.81
N THR A 11 -34.38 -15.13 -7.85
CA THR A 11 -34.91 -16.36 -8.41
C THR A 11 -34.41 -17.54 -7.59
N VAL A 12 -35.32 -18.42 -7.18
CA VAL A 12 -34.95 -19.67 -6.52
C VAL A 12 -34.58 -20.66 -7.61
N GLN A 13 -33.33 -21.10 -7.60
CA GLN A 13 -32.82 -22.08 -8.55
C GLN A 13 -33.40 -23.47 -8.22
N PRO A 14 -34.08 -24.12 -9.19
CA PRO A 14 -34.59 -25.47 -8.99
C PRO A 14 -33.45 -26.48 -8.95
N LEU A 15 -33.70 -27.60 -8.27
CA LEU A 15 -32.81 -28.75 -8.17
C LEU A 15 -33.45 -29.96 -8.86
N ASP A 16 -32.62 -30.92 -9.27
CA ASP A 16 -33.13 -32.19 -9.80
C ASP A 16 -34.06 -32.89 -8.78
N GLY A 17 -35.35 -32.98 -9.13
CA GLY A 17 -36.41 -33.51 -8.26
C GLY A 17 -37.43 -32.47 -7.78
N ASP A 18 -37.21 -31.18 -8.05
CA ASP A 18 -38.27 -30.17 -7.90
C ASP A 18 -39.39 -30.40 -8.92
N MET A 19 -40.63 -30.22 -8.49
CA MET A 19 -41.79 -30.30 -9.39
C MET A 19 -41.69 -29.19 -10.44
N ALA A 20 -41.79 -29.58 -11.71
CA ALA A 20 -41.91 -28.62 -12.80
C ALA A 20 -43.20 -27.82 -12.61
N THR A 21 -43.06 -26.53 -12.33
CA THR A 21 -44.15 -25.56 -12.30
C THR A 21 -43.94 -24.58 -13.44
N ASP A 22 -45.03 -24.03 -13.99
CA ASP A 22 -44.99 -23.16 -15.18
C ASP A 22 -44.22 -21.84 -14.98
N GLY A 23 -43.71 -21.55 -13.77
CA GLY A 23 -42.94 -20.35 -13.47
C GLY A 23 -41.78 -20.58 -12.49
N SER A 24 -40.70 -19.82 -12.67
CA SER A 24 -39.58 -19.79 -11.73
C SER A 24 -40.00 -19.13 -10.41
N SER A 25 -39.99 -19.88 -9.31
CA SER A 25 -40.30 -19.31 -7.99
C SER A 25 -39.27 -18.24 -7.59
N SER A 26 -39.74 -17.12 -7.02
CA SER A 26 -38.88 -16.01 -6.61
C SER A 26 -39.20 -15.55 -5.18
N VAL A 27 -38.22 -14.93 -4.52
CA VAL A 27 -38.32 -14.45 -3.14
C VAL A 27 -37.82 -13.01 -3.08
N PRO A 28 -38.46 -12.11 -2.31
CA PRO A 28 -37.98 -10.75 -2.11
C PRO A 28 -36.59 -10.73 -1.47
N LEU A 29 -35.75 -9.78 -1.88
CA LEU A 29 -34.43 -9.61 -1.29
C LEU A 29 -34.53 -9.07 0.15
N PRO A 30 -33.99 -9.80 1.16
CA PRO A 30 -33.95 -9.34 2.54
C PRO A 30 -33.20 -8.02 2.70
N ASP A 31 -33.69 -7.16 3.60
CA ASP A 31 -33.13 -5.82 3.82
C ASP A 31 -31.69 -5.86 4.37
N VAL A 32 -31.33 -6.94 5.06
CA VAL A 32 -29.97 -7.18 5.57
C VAL A 32 -28.92 -7.14 4.44
N LEU A 33 -29.30 -7.52 3.22
CA LEU A 33 -28.40 -7.56 2.06
C LEU A 33 -28.22 -6.18 1.40
N LYS A 34 -29.06 -5.20 1.77
CA LYS A 34 -28.96 -3.80 1.34
C LYS A 34 -28.17 -2.93 2.32
N ALA A 35 -27.70 -3.53 3.42
CA ALA A 35 -26.99 -2.82 4.48
C ALA A 35 -25.61 -2.29 4.01
N PRO A 36 -25.09 -1.24 4.66
CA PRO A 36 -23.79 -0.67 4.30
C PRO A 36 -22.64 -1.65 4.50
N ILE A 37 -21.81 -1.78 3.46
CA ILE A 37 -20.62 -2.64 3.46
C ILE A 37 -19.43 -1.90 4.11
N ARG A 38 -18.96 -2.40 5.25
CA ARG A 38 -17.90 -1.82 6.09
C ARG A 38 -16.74 -2.79 6.34
N PRO A 39 -15.72 -2.82 5.45
CA PRO A 39 -14.54 -3.71 5.61
C PRO A 39 -13.73 -3.42 6.88
N ASP A 40 -13.70 -2.16 7.32
CA ASP A 40 -13.01 -1.71 8.52
C ASP A 40 -13.57 -2.38 9.79
N VAL A 41 -14.90 -2.35 9.95
CA VAL A 41 -15.60 -2.97 11.09
C VAL A 41 -15.43 -4.48 11.05
N VAL A 42 -15.59 -5.09 9.87
CA VAL A 42 -15.43 -6.55 9.72
C VAL A 42 -14.01 -7.00 10.07
N ARG A 43 -12.98 -6.31 9.58
CA ARG A 43 -11.58 -6.66 9.90
C ARG A 43 -11.29 -6.52 11.39
N PHE A 44 -11.75 -5.43 12.02
CA PHE A 44 -11.58 -5.21 13.45
C PHE A 44 -12.25 -6.29 14.31
N VAL A 45 -13.52 -6.59 14.01
CA VAL A 45 -14.29 -7.60 14.74
C VAL A 45 -13.71 -9.00 14.49
N HIS A 46 -13.40 -9.35 13.24
CA HIS A 46 -12.80 -10.64 12.89
C HIS A 46 -11.50 -10.89 13.65
N ALA A 47 -10.60 -9.89 13.71
CA ALA A 47 -9.34 -10.00 14.43
C ALA A 47 -9.55 -10.26 15.93
N ASN A 48 -10.54 -9.63 16.56
CA ASN A 48 -10.82 -9.81 17.98
C ASN A 48 -11.55 -11.11 18.30
N ILE A 49 -12.51 -11.53 17.47
CA ILE A 49 -13.17 -12.85 17.62
C ILE A 49 -12.18 -13.98 17.38
N SER A 50 -11.28 -13.85 16.39
CA SER A 50 -10.25 -14.86 16.11
C SER A 50 -9.32 -15.10 17.30
N LYS A 51 -9.03 -14.06 18.10
CA LYS A 51 -8.21 -14.19 19.32
C LYS A 51 -8.87 -15.08 20.37
N ASN A 52 -10.21 -15.14 20.42
CA ASN A 52 -10.96 -15.90 21.43
C ASN A 52 -10.87 -17.42 21.25
N LYS A 53 -10.47 -17.90 20.07
CA LYS A 53 -10.27 -19.34 19.79
C LYS A 53 -8.88 -19.85 20.24
N ARG A 54 -8.00 -18.96 20.72
CA ARG A 54 -6.62 -19.33 21.08
C ARG A 54 -6.60 -20.01 22.44
N GLN A 55 -5.90 -21.14 22.53
CA GLN A 55 -5.57 -21.77 23.81
C GLN A 55 -4.40 -21.00 24.47
N PRO A 56 -4.50 -20.65 25.77
CA PRO A 56 -3.39 -20.07 26.51
C PRO A 56 -2.18 -20.99 26.50
N TYR A 57 -0.98 -20.42 26.36
CA TYR A 57 0.28 -21.15 26.48
C TYR A 57 1.28 -20.35 27.30
N ALA A 58 2.11 -21.04 28.06
CA ALA A 58 3.12 -20.46 28.94
C ALA A 58 4.32 -21.40 29.07
N VAL A 59 5.47 -20.83 29.45
CA VAL A 59 6.63 -21.62 29.88
C VAL A 59 6.41 -22.02 31.33
N SER A 60 6.93 -23.17 31.77
CA SER A 60 6.86 -23.58 33.17
C SER A 60 7.38 -22.46 34.10
N ARG A 61 6.67 -22.21 35.21
CA ARG A 61 6.98 -21.13 36.15
C ARG A 61 8.38 -21.26 36.76
N LYS A 62 8.87 -22.49 36.93
CA LYS A 62 10.18 -22.81 37.51
C LYS A 62 11.26 -23.13 36.47
N ALA A 63 10.98 -22.97 35.17
CA ALA A 63 11.95 -23.27 34.12
C ALA A 63 13.23 -22.41 34.27
N GLY A 64 14.39 -23.07 34.33
CA GLY A 64 15.69 -22.42 34.52
C GLY A 64 15.95 -21.88 35.93
N HIS A 65 15.08 -22.17 36.91
CA HIS A 65 15.20 -21.72 38.31
C HIS A 65 15.49 -22.83 39.32
N GLN A 66 15.43 -24.11 38.92
CA GLN A 66 15.59 -25.25 39.84
C GLN A 66 17.07 -25.63 40.07
N THR A 67 18.00 -24.71 39.79
CA THR A 67 19.44 -24.91 40.01
C THR A 67 19.87 -24.17 41.27
N SER A 68 20.65 -24.81 42.14
CA SER A 68 21.26 -24.20 43.34
C SER A 68 22.47 -23.31 43.01
N ALA A 69 22.40 -22.57 41.90
CA ALA A 69 23.53 -21.83 41.36
C ALA A 69 23.74 -20.51 42.13
N GLU A 70 24.99 -20.24 42.50
CA GLU A 70 25.40 -19.04 43.23
C GLU A 70 26.62 -18.40 42.58
N SER A 71 26.76 -17.09 42.71
CA SER A 71 27.89 -16.38 42.09
C SER A 71 29.15 -16.60 42.92
N TRP A 72 30.27 -16.91 42.26
CA TRP A 72 31.58 -16.98 42.93
C TRP A 72 32.16 -15.62 43.30
N GLY A 73 31.50 -14.52 42.92
CA GLY A 73 31.97 -13.17 43.21
C GLY A 73 33.15 -12.74 42.34
N THR A 74 34.00 -11.86 42.87
CA THR A 74 35.20 -11.31 42.20
C THR A 74 36.43 -12.19 42.42
N GLY A 75 37.54 -11.86 41.76
CA GLY A 75 38.86 -12.47 42.04
C GLY A 75 39.10 -13.83 41.38
N ARG A 76 38.26 -14.25 40.41
CA ARG A 76 38.39 -15.55 39.71
C ARG A 76 38.52 -15.44 38.19
N ALA A 77 38.86 -14.25 37.67
CA ALA A 77 38.99 -13.96 36.23
C ALA A 77 37.75 -14.38 35.38
N VAL A 78 36.57 -14.36 35.98
CA VAL A 78 35.34 -14.89 35.40
C VAL A 78 34.15 -13.98 35.76
N SER A 79 33.14 -13.91 34.89
CA SER A 79 31.94 -13.08 35.12
C SER A 79 31.15 -13.51 36.37
N ARG A 80 30.56 -12.52 37.06
CA ARG A 80 29.82 -12.68 38.34
C ARG A 80 28.42 -13.31 38.20
N ILE A 81 28.21 -14.12 37.16
CA ILE A 81 26.95 -14.85 36.92
C ILE A 81 26.86 -16.01 37.92
N PRO A 82 25.66 -16.35 38.46
CA PRO A 82 25.48 -17.55 39.27
C PRO A 82 25.93 -18.82 38.56
N ARG A 83 26.71 -19.67 39.23
CA ARG A 83 27.32 -20.89 38.69
C ARG A 83 26.83 -22.12 39.44
N VAL A 84 26.66 -23.22 38.71
CA VAL A 84 26.24 -24.50 39.29
C VAL A 84 27.33 -25.01 40.25
N PRO A 85 27.00 -25.35 41.51
CA PRO A 85 27.96 -25.82 42.50
C PRO A 85 28.40 -27.26 42.24
N GLY A 86 29.37 -27.73 43.03
CA GLY A 86 29.91 -29.09 42.95
C GLY A 86 31.07 -29.24 41.96
N GLY A 87 31.44 -30.48 41.67
CA GLY A 87 32.52 -30.86 40.75
C GLY A 87 32.22 -32.17 40.01
N GLY A 88 33.13 -32.63 39.17
CA GLY A 88 33.04 -33.93 38.49
C GLY A 88 32.11 -34.02 37.28
N THR A 89 31.14 -33.11 37.12
CA THR A 89 30.28 -33.07 35.92
C THR A 89 30.66 -31.92 34.98
N HIS A 90 30.42 -32.09 33.68
CA HIS A 90 30.59 -31.01 32.70
C HIS A 90 29.71 -29.77 32.97
N ARG A 91 28.67 -29.91 33.79
CA ARG A 91 27.74 -28.82 34.14
C ARG A 91 28.24 -27.99 35.33
N ALA A 92 29.06 -28.55 36.21
CA ALA A 92 29.62 -27.85 37.37
C ALA A 92 30.46 -26.63 36.91
N GLY A 93 30.33 -25.51 37.62
CA GLY A 93 31.02 -24.26 37.30
C GLY A 93 30.46 -23.47 36.10
N GLN A 94 29.48 -24.01 35.34
CA GLN A 94 28.83 -23.26 34.27
C GLN A 94 27.80 -22.25 34.80
N GLY A 95 27.60 -21.16 34.05
CA GLY A 95 26.57 -20.16 34.34
C GLY A 95 25.14 -20.75 34.26
N ALA A 96 24.31 -20.40 35.23
CA ALA A 96 22.91 -20.80 35.35
C ALA A 96 22.04 -19.60 35.72
N PHE A 97 20.71 -19.81 35.80
CA PHE A 97 19.68 -18.84 36.18
C PHE A 97 19.49 -17.63 35.24
N GLY A 98 20.57 -17.01 34.76
CA GLY A 98 20.53 -15.85 33.87
C GLY A 98 19.93 -16.14 32.49
N ASN A 99 19.29 -15.14 31.88
CA ASN A 99 18.67 -15.23 30.56
C ASN A 99 19.68 -15.43 29.42
N MET A 100 20.91 -14.97 29.59
CA MET A 100 22.04 -15.18 28.70
C MET A 100 22.65 -16.58 28.80
N CYS A 101 22.34 -17.35 29.85
CA CYS A 101 22.93 -18.66 30.10
C CYS A 101 22.16 -19.78 29.38
N ARG A 102 22.88 -20.74 28.79
CA ARG A 102 22.28 -21.97 28.26
C ARG A 102 21.59 -22.74 29.39
N GLY A 103 20.31 -23.06 29.20
CA GLY A 103 19.47 -23.71 30.22
C GLY A 103 19.06 -22.79 31.38
N GLY A 104 19.38 -21.49 31.31
CA GLY A 104 18.94 -20.48 32.26
C GLY A 104 17.51 -20.02 32.01
N ARG A 105 17.03 -19.05 32.81
CA ARG A 105 15.65 -18.61 32.77
C ARG A 105 15.45 -17.47 31.77
N MET A 106 14.52 -17.69 30.83
CA MET A 106 14.14 -16.69 29.82
C MET A 106 13.65 -15.38 30.48
N PHE A 107 14.05 -14.24 29.92
CA PHE A 107 13.52 -12.93 30.30
C PHE A 107 12.03 -12.80 29.92
N ALA A 108 11.23 -12.19 30.80
CA ALA A 108 9.78 -12.00 30.62
C ALA A 108 9.06 -13.25 30.06
N PRO A 109 9.12 -14.41 30.76
CA PRO A 109 8.60 -15.65 30.21
C PRO A 109 7.09 -15.57 30.01
N THR A 110 6.58 -16.18 28.93
CA THR A 110 5.15 -16.16 28.62
C THR A 110 4.32 -16.66 29.80
N LYS A 111 3.27 -15.92 30.14
CA LYS A 111 2.41 -16.18 31.28
C LYS A 111 1.00 -16.56 30.85
N ILE A 112 0.37 -17.43 31.64
CA ILE A 112 -1.02 -17.85 31.42
C ILE A 112 -2.00 -16.69 31.49
N TRP A 113 -1.76 -15.73 32.40
CA TRP A 113 -2.63 -14.55 32.62
C TRP A 113 -2.51 -13.45 31.55
N ARG A 114 -1.77 -13.69 30.46
CA ARG A 114 -1.85 -12.81 29.28
C ARG A 114 -3.31 -12.72 28.83
N ARG A 115 -3.77 -11.52 28.48
CA ARG A 115 -5.14 -11.34 27.95
C ARG A 115 -5.27 -11.91 26.53
N TRP A 116 -5.65 -13.18 26.43
CA TRP A 116 -5.91 -13.87 25.15
C TRP A 116 -7.25 -13.47 24.54
N HIS A 117 -8.29 -13.41 25.37
CA HIS A 117 -9.65 -13.12 24.94
C HIS A 117 -9.91 -11.61 24.83
N ARG A 118 -10.64 -11.21 23.79
CA ARG A 118 -11.11 -9.86 23.54
C ARG A 118 -12.63 -9.86 23.50
N ARG A 119 -13.24 -9.10 24.42
CA ARG A 119 -14.67 -8.78 24.38
C ARG A 119 -14.90 -7.86 23.19
N VAL A 120 -15.90 -8.18 22.38
CA VAL A 120 -16.36 -7.33 21.27
C VAL A 120 -17.77 -6.90 21.59
N ASN A 121 -18.09 -5.62 21.34
CA ASN A 121 -19.44 -5.11 21.52
C ASN A 121 -20.41 -5.90 20.61
N VAL A 122 -21.53 -6.33 21.17
CA VAL A 122 -22.56 -7.11 20.47
C VAL A 122 -23.07 -6.36 19.24
N ASN A 123 -23.29 -5.05 19.34
CA ASN A 123 -23.79 -4.24 18.21
C ASN A 123 -22.74 -4.11 17.10
N GLN A 124 -21.46 -3.94 17.45
CA GLN A 124 -20.37 -3.96 16.46
C GLN A 124 -20.26 -5.32 15.78
N ARG A 125 -20.41 -6.41 16.54
CA ARG A 125 -20.41 -7.77 16.00
C ARG A 125 -21.58 -8.00 15.06
N ARG A 126 -22.79 -7.54 15.42
CA ARG A 126 -23.98 -7.63 14.57
C ARG A 126 -23.80 -6.81 13.29
N PHE A 127 -23.29 -5.58 13.36
CA PHE A 127 -22.93 -4.78 12.18
C PHE A 127 -21.96 -5.56 11.29
N ALA A 128 -20.87 -6.09 11.83
CA ALA A 128 -19.89 -6.84 11.04
C ALA A 128 -20.52 -8.04 10.30
N VAL A 129 -21.43 -8.77 10.94
CA VAL A 129 -22.15 -9.87 10.28
C VAL A 129 -23.04 -9.37 9.15
N VAL A 130 -23.85 -8.35 9.41
CA VAL A 130 -24.72 -7.73 8.40
C VAL A 130 -23.93 -7.21 7.20
N SER A 131 -22.81 -6.51 7.45
CA SER A 131 -21.93 -6.04 6.38
C SER A 131 -21.30 -7.19 5.59
N ALA A 132 -21.01 -8.32 6.21
CA ALA A 132 -20.48 -9.49 5.51
C ALA A 132 -21.56 -10.18 4.66
N LEU A 133 -22.81 -10.19 5.12
CA LEU A 133 -23.96 -10.67 4.37
C LEU A 133 -24.22 -9.79 3.14
N ALA A 134 -24.32 -8.47 3.32
CA ALA A 134 -24.48 -7.54 2.21
C ALA A 134 -23.33 -7.62 1.18
N ALA A 135 -22.10 -7.91 1.61
CA ALA A 135 -21.00 -8.14 0.67
C ALA A 135 -21.12 -9.44 -0.14
N SER A 136 -21.87 -10.43 0.36
CA SER A 136 -22.05 -11.72 -0.34
C SER A 136 -23.05 -11.68 -1.50
N SER A 137 -23.94 -10.69 -1.51
CA SER A 137 -24.89 -10.45 -2.62
C SER A 137 -24.28 -9.66 -3.78
N VAL A 138 -23.08 -9.09 -3.62
CA VAL A 138 -22.44 -8.25 -4.64
C VAL A 138 -21.41 -9.07 -5.45
N PRO A 139 -21.64 -9.37 -6.74
CA PRO A 139 -20.76 -10.21 -7.54
C PRO A 139 -19.32 -9.70 -7.60
N SER A 140 -19.12 -8.39 -7.72
CA SER A 140 -17.78 -7.78 -7.82
C SER A 140 -16.94 -8.03 -6.57
N LEU A 141 -17.54 -7.99 -5.38
CA LEU A 141 -16.84 -8.30 -4.13
C LEU A 141 -16.55 -9.79 -3.98
N VAL A 142 -17.46 -10.64 -4.45
CA VAL A 142 -17.28 -12.11 -4.43
C VAL A 142 -16.15 -12.55 -5.37
N LEU A 143 -16.10 -11.97 -6.57
CA LEU A 143 -15.03 -12.18 -7.53
C LEU A 143 -13.71 -11.61 -7.01
N ALA A 144 -13.69 -10.39 -6.46
CA ALA A 144 -12.48 -9.77 -5.91
C ALA A 144 -11.88 -10.57 -4.74
N ARG A 145 -12.71 -11.25 -3.93
CA ARG A 145 -12.23 -12.19 -2.90
C ARG A 145 -11.54 -13.43 -3.51
N GLY A 146 -11.85 -13.75 -4.76
CA GLY A 146 -11.26 -14.83 -5.52
C GLY A 146 -12.12 -16.08 -5.58
N HIS A 147 -13.44 -15.98 -5.54
CA HIS A 147 -14.32 -17.11 -5.85
C HIS A 147 -14.47 -17.30 -7.36
N ARG A 148 -14.68 -18.53 -7.83
CA ARG A 148 -15.05 -18.83 -9.23
C ARG A 148 -16.58 -18.88 -9.35
N ILE A 149 -17.18 -17.83 -9.91
CA ILE A 149 -18.64 -17.65 -9.98
C ILE A 149 -19.16 -17.41 -11.41
N GLU A 150 -18.32 -17.61 -12.43
CA GLU A 150 -18.65 -17.32 -13.84
C GLU A 150 -19.84 -18.15 -14.36
N SER A 151 -19.97 -19.39 -13.90
CA SER A 151 -21.06 -20.31 -14.24
C SER A 151 -22.30 -20.19 -13.35
N VAL A 152 -22.27 -19.31 -12.34
CA VAL A 152 -23.39 -19.12 -11.41
C VAL A 152 -24.41 -18.17 -12.05
N PRO A 153 -25.71 -18.50 -12.09
CA PRO A 153 -26.69 -17.71 -12.82
C PRO A 153 -26.91 -16.31 -12.23
N GLU A 154 -26.93 -16.21 -10.90
CA GLU A 154 -27.08 -14.93 -10.21
C GLU A 154 -26.53 -14.94 -8.78
N LEU A 155 -26.36 -13.74 -8.21
CA LEU A 155 -26.04 -13.53 -6.80
C LEU A 155 -27.01 -12.51 -6.19
N PRO A 156 -27.48 -12.71 -4.94
CA PRO A 156 -27.24 -13.87 -4.08
C PRO A 156 -27.88 -15.16 -4.64
N LEU A 157 -27.19 -16.29 -4.49
CA LEU A 157 -27.67 -17.56 -5.03
C LEU A 157 -28.63 -18.23 -4.03
N VAL A 158 -29.88 -18.42 -4.44
CA VAL A 158 -30.93 -19.09 -3.64
C VAL A 158 -31.33 -20.39 -4.33
N VAL A 159 -31.46 -21.46 -3.55
CA VAL A 159 -31.85 -22.80 -4.03
C VAL A 159 -33.06 -23.32 -3.26
N SER A 160 -33.78 -24.27 -3.84
CA SER A 160 -34.94 -24.89 -3.19
C SER A 160 -34.58 -25.59 -1.87
N ASP A 161 -35.56 -25.69 -0.97
CA ASP A 161 -35.38 -26.32 0.36
C ASP A 161 -35.15 -27.84 0.27
N LEU A 162 -35.35 -28.46 -0.90
CA LEU A 162 -35.03 -29.87 -1.12
C LEU A 162 -33.58 -30.20 -0.79
N ILE A 163 -32.64 -29.26 -0.97
CA ILE A 163 -31.23 -29.43 -0.61
C ILE A 163 -31.02 -29.78 0.87
N GLU A 164 -31.96 -29.40 1.75
CA GLU A 164 -31.86 -29.67 3.19
C GLU A 164 -31.98 -31.17 3.53
N SER A 165 -32.71 -31.93 2.70
CA SER A 165 -32.90 -33.38 2.84
C SER A 165 -31.75 -34.24 2.29
N VAL A 166 -30.78 -33.63 1.60
CA VAL A 166 -29.67 -34.35 0.96
C VAL A 166 -28.73 -34.94 2.02
N GLU A 167 -28.53 -36.26 1.96
CA GLU A 167 -27.66 -37.00 2.90
C GLU A 167 -26.30 -37.37 2.31
N LYS A 168 -26.26 -37.75 1.02
CA LYS A 168 -25.06 -38.29 0.37
C LYS A 168 -24.21 -37.17 -0.23
N THR A 169 -22.90 -37.25 0.00
CA THR A 169 -21.90 -36.32 -0.58
C THR A 169 -21.89 -36.34 -2.10
N SER A 170 -22.13 -37.50 -2.73
CA SER A 170 -22.21 -37.63 -4.18
C SER A 170 -23.35 -36.82 -4.78
N ALA A 171 -24.54 -36.86 -4.14
CA ALA A 171 -25.68 -36.04 -4.53
C ALA A 171 -25.39 -34.54 -4.33
N ALA A 172 -24.75 -34.17 -3.21
CA ALA A 172 -24.33 -32.79 -2.96
C ALA A 172 -23.36 -32.25 -4.04
N ILE A 173 -22.43 -33.07 -4.55
CA ILE A 173 -21.53 -32.68 -5.65
C ILE A 173 -22.29 -32.48 -6.96
N LYS A 174 -23.26 -33.36 -7.28
CA LYS A 174 -24.13 -33.21 -8.45
C LYS A 174 -24.91 -31.89 -8.41
N ILE A 175 -25.50 -31.57 -7.26
CA ILE A 175 -26.21 -30.31 -7.02
C ILE A 175 -25.28 -29.10 -7.22
N LEU A 176 -24.07 -29.11 -6.65
CA LEU A 176 -23.11 -28.02 -6.88
C LEU A 176 -22.72 -27.88 -8.35
N SER A 177 -22.69 -28.98 -9.10
CA SER A 177 -22.43 -28.96 -10.55
C SER A 177 -23.57 -28.30 -11.30
N GLN A 178 -24.81 -28.69 -10.99
CA GLN A 178 -26.03 -28.16 -11.61
C GLN A 178 -26.15 -26.64 -11.43
N ILE A 179 -25.87 -26.14 -10.23
CA ILE A 179 -25.98 -24.70 -9.92
C ILE A 179 -24.72 -23.91 -10.37
N GLY A 180 -23.71 -24.58 -10.94
CA GLY A 180 -22.48 -23.93 -11.38
C GLY A 180 -21.54 -23.50 -10.26
N ALA A 181 -21.72 -24.00 -9.03
CA ALA A 181 -20.89 -23.70 -7.85
C ALA A 181 -19.70 -24.68 -7.66
N LEU A 182 -19.71 -25.82 -8.35
CA LEU A 182 -18.66 -26.84 -8.28
C LEU A 182 -17.25 -26.33 -8.66
N PRO A 183 -17.06 -25.44 -9.65
CA PRO A 183 -15.73 -24.90 -9.98
C PRO A 183 -15.02 -24.22 -8.80
N ASP A 184 -15.76 -23.58 -7.89
CA ASP A 184 -15.19 -22.95 -6.68
C ASP A 184 -14.77 -24.00 -5.63
N ALA A 185 -15.55 -25.07 -5.48
CA ALA A 185 -15.20 -26.19 -4.62
C ALA A 185 -13.98 -26.97 -5.15
N ASN A 186 -13.91 -27.20 -6.47
CA ASN A 186 -12.74 -27.81 -7.12
C ASN A 186 -11.49 -26.95 -6.95
N LYS A 187 -11.59 -25.63 -7.13
CA LYS A 187 -10.49 -24.70 -6.83
C LYS A 187 -10.00 -24.84 -5.39
N ALA A 188 -10.90 -25.04 -4.43
CA ALA A 188 -10.52 -25.25 -3.04
C ALA A 188 -9.85 -26.62 -2.81
N LYS A 189 -10.36 -27.68 -3.46
CA LYS A 189 -9.75 -29.02 -3.48
C LYS A 189 -8.32 -28.99 -4.01
N ASP A 190 -8.09 -28.36 -5.16
CA ASP A 190 -6.78 -28.33 -5.82
C ASP A 190 -5.77 -27.44 -5.08
N SER A 191 -6.27 -26.49 -4.27
CA SER A 191 -5.43 -25.58 -3.49
C SER A 191 -4.82 -26.18 -2.23
N THR A 192 -5.07 -27.46 -1.93
CA THR A 192 -4.53 -28.09 -0.72
C THR A 192 -3.02 -28.21 -0.80
N ALA A 193 -2.32 -27.34 -0.07
CA ALA A 193 -0.87 -27.30 -0.03
C ALA A 193 -0.33 -27.63 1.37
N ILE A 194 0.90 -28.13 1.42
CA ILE A 194 1.61 -28.37 2.67
C ILE A 194 2.03 -27.03 3.29
N ARG A 195 1.61 -26.76 4.53
CA ARG A 195 1.95 -25.54 5.28
C ARG A 195 3.45 -25.47 5.56
N PRO A 196 4.13 -24.35 5.26
CA PRO A 196 5.54 -24.19 5.61
C PRO A 196 5.75 -24.05 7.13
N GLY A 197 6.96 -24.37 7.59
CA GLY A 197 7.40 -24.19 8.97
C GLY A 197 6.86 -25.21 9.99
N LYS A 198 6.92 -24.85 11.28
CA LYS A 198 6.61 -25.74 12.43
C LYS A 198 5.14 -26.13 12.56
N GLY A 199 4.26 -25.60 11.71
CA GLY A 199 2.83 -25.96 11.71
C GLY A 199 2.58 -27.43 11.36
N LYS A 200 3.44 -28.01 10.50
CA LYS A 200 3.35 -29.42 10.07
C LYS A 200 3.38 -30.40 11.24
N MET A 201 4.23 -30.13 12.24
CA MET A 201 4.38 -30.95 13.45
C MET A 201 3.24 -30.76 14.47
N ARG A 202 2.29 -29.86 14.22
CA ARG A 202 1.22 -29.48 15.18
C ARG A 202 -0.17 -29.67 14.57
N ASN A 203 -0.40 -30.81 13.90
CA ASN A 203 -1.68 -31.19 13.28
C ASN A 203 -2.25 -30.15 12.30
N ARG A 204 -1.37 -29.37 11.66
CA ARG A 204 -1.71 -28.28 10.73
C ARG A 204 -0.93 -28.42 9.43
N ARG A 205 -0.76 -29.66 8.97
CA ARG A 205 0.02 -30.03 7.78
C ARG A 205 -0.53 -29.38 6.52
N TYR A 206 -1.84 -29.37 6.32
CA TYR A 206 -2.46 -28.81 5.12
C TYR A 206 -3.07 -27.42 5.37
N ILE A 207 -3.07 -26.61 4.31
CA ILE A 207 -3.86 -25.38 4.15
C ILE A 207 -4.74 -25.59 2.93
N SER A 208 -6.03 -25.31 3.06
CA SER A 208 -6.97 -25.25 1.95
C SER A 208 -7.61 -23.87 1.87
N ARG A 209 -7.96 -23.46 0.65
CA ARG A 209 -8.79 -22.26 0.44
C ARG A 209 -10.22 -22.50 0.95
N LYS A 210 -10.95 -21.41 1.17
CA LYS A 210 -12.35 -21.43 1.56
C LYS A 210 -13.21 -21.17 0.33
N GLY A 211 -13.97 -22.17 -0.07
CA GLY A 211 -14.93 -22.11 -1.18
C GLY A 211 -16.33 -21.68 -0.69
N PRO A 212 -17.42 -22.22 -1.27
CA PRO A 212 -18.76 -21.75 -0.99
C PRO A 212 -19.16 -22.00 0.47
N LEU A 213 -20.01 -21.14 1.01
CA LEU A 213 -20.68 -21.31 2.29
C LEU A 213 -22.15 -21.63 2.02
N ILE A 214 -22.64 -22.76 2.50
CA ILE A 214 -24.05 -23.12 2.37
C ILE A 214 -24.78 -22.74 3.65
N VAL A 215 -25.86 -21.97 3.52
CA VAL A 215 -26.70 -21.54 4.63
C VAL A 215 -28.08 -22.17 4.54
N TYR A 216 -28.49 -22.81 5.63
CA TYR A 216 -29.75 -23.54 5.74
C TYR A 216 -30.61 -23.01 6.90
N GLY A 217 -31.92 -23.26 6.82
CA GLY A 217 -32.95 -22.67 7.68
C GLY A 217 -33.44 -23.61 8.79
N THR A 218 -33.44 -24.92 8.56
CA THR A 218 -34.02 -25.91 9.50
C THR A 218 -33.00 -26.43 10.51
N GLU A 219 -33.36 -26.53 11.78
CA GLU A 219 -32.51 -27.19 12.78
C GLU A 219 -32.44 -28.70 12.54
N GLY A 220 -31.26 -29.31 12.69
CA GLY A 220 -31.09 -30.75 12.46
C GLY A 220 -31.08 -31.20 10.99
N ALA A 221 -31.05 -30.26 10.04
CA ALA A 221 -31.05 -30.56 8.61
C ALA A 221 -29.90 -31.53 8.20
N LYS A 222 -30.24 -32.48 7.33
CA LYS A 222 -29.32 -33.54 6.90
C LYS A 222 -28.21 -33.03 5.98
N ILE A 223 -28.41 -31.87 5.36
CA ILE A 223 -27.43 -31.11 4.56
C ILE A 223 -26.06 -30.97 5.21
N VAL A 224 -25.99 -30.84 6.54
CA VAL A 224 -24.72 -30.73 7.26
C VAL A 224 -23.85 -31.98 7.04
N LYS A 225 -24.46 -33.17 7.01
CA LYS A 225 -23.73 -34.43 6.79
C LYS A 225 -23.23 -34.54 5.35
N ALA A 226 -24.04 -34.14 4.38
CA ALA A 226 -23.70 -34.22 2.97
C ALA A 226 -22.59 -33.25 2.55
N PHE A 227 -22.61 -32.01 3.04
CA PHE A 227 -21.70 -30.96 2.55
C PHE A 227 -20.44 -30.77 3.41
N ARG A 228 -20.40 -31.21 4.68
CA ARG A 228 -19.25 -30.98 5.58
C ARG A 228 -17.92 -31.57 5.11
N ASN A 229 -17.97 -32.63 4.29
CA ASN A 229 -16.77 -33.34 3.83
C ASN A 229 -16.26 -32.85 2.48
N ILE A 230 -16.99 -31.95 1.80
CA ILE A 230 -16.57 -31.42 0.52
C ILE A 230 -15.44 -30.40 0.75
N PRO A 231 -14.27 -30.53 0.09
CA PRO A 231 -13.14 -29.64 0.30
C PRO A 231 -13.50 -28.16 0.11
N GLY A 232 -13.17 -27.35 1.12
CA GLY A 232 -13.37 -25.89 1.08
C GLY A 232 -14.80 -25.40 1.33
N VAL A 233 -15.79 -26.28 1.31
CA VAL A 233 -17.19 -25.95 1.61
C VAL A 233 -17.37 -25.87 3.12
N ASP A 234 -18.03 -24.81 3.59
CA ASP A 234 -18.50 -24.73 4.97
C ASP A 234 -20.04 -24.69 4.97
N VAL A 235 -20.65 -25.12 6.07
CA VAL A 235 -22.10 -25.07 6.27
C VAL A 235 -22.42 -24.22 7.51
N ALA A 236 -23.49 -23.42 7.48
CA ALA A 236 -23.94 -22.62 8.61
C ALA A 236 -25.48 -22.56 8.66
N ASN A 237 -26.05 -22.46 9.86
CA ASN A 237 -27.47 -22.19 10.03
C ASN A 237 -27.70 -20.66 10.09
N VAL A 238 -28.80 -20.18 9.53
CA VAL A 238 -29.17 -18.75 9.47
C VAL A 238 -29.25 -18.08 10.85
N GLU A 239 -29.75 -18.78 11.86
CA GLU A 239 -29.89 -18.24 13.22
C GLU A 239 -28.54 -18.10 13.93
N ARG A 240 -27.54 -18.89 13.49
CA ARG A 240 -26.21 -19.00 14.09
C ARG A 240 -25.10 -18.51 13.17
N HIS A 241 -25.35 -17.40 12.47
CA HIS A 241 -24.34 -16.77 11.61
C HIS A 241 -23.05 -16.42 12.33
N ASN A 242 -21.93 -16.89 11.78
CA ASN A 242 -20.60 -16.63 12.31
C ASN A 242 -19.78 -15.80 11.32
N LEU A 243 -19.31 -14.63 11.77
CA LEU A 243 -18.45 -13.75 10.97
C LEU A 243 -17.19 -14.47 10.45
N LEU A 244 -16.61 -15.39 11.22
CA LEU A 244 -15.42 -16.14 10.79
C LEU A 244 -15.68 -17.06 9.59
N LYS A 245 -16.94 -17.48 9.41
CA LYS A 245 -17.37 -18.26 8.24
C LYS A 245 -17.77 -17.35 7.08
N LEU A 246 -18.44 -16.22 7.34
CA LEU A 246 -18.87 -15.26 6.31
C LEU A 246 -17.71 -14.46 5.71
N ALA A 247 -16.75 -14.05 6.53
CA ALA A 247 -15.56 -13.30 6.12
C ALA A 247 -14.27 -13.96 6.64
N PRO A 248 -13.90 -15.17 6.17
CA PRO A 248 -12.66 -15.83 6.59
C PRO A 248 -11.45 -14.94 6.30
N GLY A 249 -10.63 -14.70 7.33
CA GLY A 249 -9.47 -13.80 7.24
C GLY A 249 -9.82 -12.32 7.40
N GLY A 250 -11.08 -11.98 7.65
CA GLY A 250 -11.56 -10.60 7.71
C GLY A 250 -11.74 -9.97 6.32
N HIS A 251 -11.75 -10.78 5.25
CA HIS A 251 -12.03 -10.36 3.89
C HIS A 251 -13.49 -10.65 3.53
N LEU A 252 -14.22 -9.60 3.16
CA LEU A 252 -15.62 -9.61 2.77
C LEU A 252 -15.86 -10.31 1.42
N GLY A 253 -17.12 -10.63 1.12
CA GLY A 253 -17.53 -11.16 -0.18
C GLY A 253 -17.28 -12.65 -0.34
N ARG A 254 -17.61 -13.48 0.66
CA ARG A 254 -17.59 -14.94 0.45
C ARG A 254 -18.76 -15.34 -0.44
N PHE A 255 -18.55 -16.30 -1.33
CA PHE A 255 -19.65 -16.90 -2.08
C PHE A 255 -20.55 -17.71 -1.13
N VAL A 256 -21.81 -17.31 -1.01
CA VAL A 256 -22.81 -17.92 -0.13
C VAL A 256 -23.97 -18.45 -0.96
N ILE A 257 -24.39 -19.68 -0.67
CA ILE A 257 -25.54 -20.37 -1.25
C ILE A 257 -26.60 -20.46 -0.16
N TRP A 258 -27.81 -19.99 -0.44
CA TRP A 258 -28.91 -19.92 0.52
C TRP A 258 -29.99 -20.94 0.17
N THR A 259 -30.51 -21.66 1.17
CA THR A 259 -31.81 -22.31 1.00
C THR A 259 -32.91 -21.25 1.04
N LYS A 260 -34.02 -21.50 0.35
CA LYS A 260 -35.17 -20.58 0.28
C LYS A 260 -35.64 -20.19 1.69
N SER A 261 -35.88 -21.17 2.55
CA SER A 261 -36.27 -20.96 3.95
C SER A 261 -35.25 -20.16 4.75
N ALA A 262 -33.94 -20.39 4.54
CA ALA A 262 -32.90 -19.60 5.19
C ALA A 262 -32.92 -18.14 4.74
N PHE A 263 -33.20 -17.90 3.47
CA PHE A 263 -33.22 -16.57 2.88
C PHE A 263 -34.38 -15.74 3.42
N GLU A 264 -35.58 -16.32 3.50
CA GLU A 264 -36.77 -15.68 4.05
C GLU A 264 -36.63 -15.38 5.55
N LYS A 265 -35.97 -16.26 6.32
CA LYS A 265 -35.71 -16.05 7.75
C LYS A 265 -34.75 -14.89 8.06
N LEU A 266 -33.99 -14.38 7.08
CA LEU A 266 -33.01 -13.32 7.34
C LEU A 266 -33.63 -12.03 7.91
N ASP A 267 -34.81 -11.65 7.41
CA ASP A 267 -35.51 -10.44 7.86
C ASP A 267 -36.06 -10.61 9.29
N GLN A 268 -36.53 -11.79 9.68
CA GLN A 268 -36.87 -12.09 11.08
C GLN A 268 -35.63 -11.99 11.98
N VAL A 269 -34.49 -12.51 11.51
CA VAL A 269 -33.25 -12.61 12.27
C VAL A 269 -32.53 -11.26 12.44
N PHE A 270 -32.64 -10.33 11.49
CA PHE A 270 -31.94 -9.04 11.54
C PHE A 270 -32.85 -7.80 11.57
N GLY A 271 -34.14 -7.97 11.29
CA GLY A 271 -35.08 -6.88 11.08
C GLY A 271 -34.90 -6.21 9.72
N THR A 272 -35.72 -5.19 9.47
CA THR A 272 -35.64 -4.31 8.30
C THR A 272 -35.07 -2.96 8.70
N PHE A 273 -35.01 -1.98 7.77
CA PHE A 273 -34.61 -0.61 8.13
C PHE A 273 -35.65 0.15 8.95
N GLU A 274 -36.88 -0.35 8.97
CA GLU A 274 -38.04 0.24 9.63
C GLU A 274 -38.49 -0.57 10.85
N LYS A 275 -38.47 -1.90 10.76
CA LYS A 275 -38.89 -2.81 11.83
C LYS A 275 -37.68 -3.41 12.53
N SER A 276 -37.69 -3.40 13.86
CA SER A 276 -36.66 -4.07 14.66
C SER A 276 -36.70 -5.59 14.48
N SER A 277 -35.56 -6.25 14.70
CA SER A 277 -35.48 -7.71 14.65
C SER A 277 -36.35 -8.39 15.71
N GLU A 278 -37.00 -9.49 15.32
CA GLU A 278 -37.76 -10.36 16.22
C GLU A 278 -36.83 -11.16 17.15
N THR A 279 -35.79 -11.78 16.59
CA THR A 279 -34.87 -12.63 17.36
C THR A 279 -33.85 -11.83 18.18
N LYS A 280 -33.41 -10.67 17.67
CA LYS A 280 -32.38 -9.85 18.30
C LYS A 280 -33.03 -8.65 18.98
N LYS A 281 -33.40 -8.81 20.26
CA LYS A 281 -34.00 -7.75 21.09
C LYS A 281 -33.29 -6.39 20.90
N GLY A 282 -34.09 -5.39 20.51
CA GLY A 282 -33.66 -4.00 20.33
C GLY A 282 -32.66 -3.76 19.20
N TYR A 283 -32.50 -4.70 18.26
CA TYR A 283 -31.60 -4.54 17.13
C TYR A 283 -32.33 -3.96 15.91
N VAL A 284 -31.70 -2.98 15.27
CA VAL A 284 -32.12 -2.37 14.01
C VAL A 284 -30.93 -2.38 13.04
N LEU A 285 -31.21 -2.51 11.75
CA LEU A 285 -30.17 -2.49 10.72
C LEU A 285 -29.40 -1.16 10.73
N PRO A 286 -28.06 -1.20 10.51
CA PRO A 286 -27.27 0.01 10.45
C PRO A 286 -27.61 0.85 9.22
N ARG A 287 -27.85 2.14 9.41
CA ARG A 287 -28.06 3.09 8.31
C ARG A 287 -26.72 3.61 7.78
N ALA A 288 -26.64 3.74 6.46
CA ALA A 288 -25.50 4.39 5.81
C ALA A 288 -25.55 5.91 6.07
N LYS A 289 -24.38 6.55 6.13
CA LYS A 289 -24.30 8.02 6.23
C LYS A 289 -24.79 8.71 4.96
N MET A 290 -24.55 8.08 3.81
CA MET A 290 -24.97 8.59 2.51
C MET A 290 -26.25 7.89 2.06
N GLY A 291 -27.15 8.67 1.44
CA GLY A 291 -28.31 8.17 0.72
C GLY A 291 -27.85 7.28 -0.43
N ASN A 292 -27.21 7.87 -1.44
CA ASN A 292 -26.61 7.16 -2.57
C ASN A 292 -25.06 7.13 -2.41
N ALA A 293 -24.43 5.99 -2.72
CA ALA A 293 -22.98 5.83 -2.65
C ALA A 293 -22.27 6.19 -3.97
N ASP A 294 -22.99 6.30 -5.07
CA ASP A 294 -22.46 6.68 -6.37
C ASP A 294 -22.23 8.20 -6.44
N LEU A 295 -21.01 8.61 -6.06
CA LEU A 295 -20.59 10.00 -6.15
C LEU A 295 -20.54 10.50 -7.59
N GLY A 296 -20.22 9.65 -8.57
CA GLY A 296 -20.18 10.04 -9.97
C GLY A 296 -21.54 10.50 -10.45
N ARG A 297 -22.60 9.74 -10.12
CA ARG A 297 -23.98 10.12 -10.42
C ARG A 297 -24.39 11.42 -9.73
N ILE A 298 -24.03 11.61 -8.45
CA ILE A 298 -24.38 12.85 -7.71
C ILE A 298 -23.63 14.05 -8.30
N ILE A 299 -22.33 13.90 -8.56
CA ILE A 299 -21.50 14.99 -9.08
C ILE A 299 -21.95 15.39 -10.49
N ASN A 300 -22.30 14.42 -11.33
CA ASN A 300 -22.71 14.65 -12.72
C ASN A 300 -24.20 14.94 -12.87
N SER A 301 -24.96 15.11 -11.79
CA SER A 301 -26.38 15.48 -11.89
C SER A 301 -26.53 16.94 -12.32
N ASP A 302 -27.63 17.25 -13.01
CA ASP A 302 -27.89 18.57 -13.56
C ASP A 302 -27.94 19.65 -12.47
N GLU A 303 -28.45 19.31 -11.28
CA GLU A 303 -28.53 20.21 -10.13
C GLU A 303 -27.14 20.62 -9.63
N VAL A 304 -26.16 19.72 -9.70
CA VAL A 304 -24.77 20.04 -9.32
C VAL A 304 -24.05 20.73 -10.46
N GLN A 305 -24.12 20.17 -11.67
CA GLN A 305 -23.38 20.70 -12.83
C GLN A 305 -23.83 22.09 -13.27
N SER A 306 -25.11 22.46 -13.08
CA SER A 306 -25.61 23.80 -13.39
C SER A 306 -25.01 24.91 -12.51
N VAL A 307 -24.54 24.59 -11.30
CA VAL A 307 -23.96 25.55 -10.34
C VAL A 307 -22.42 25.50 -10.35
N VAL A 308 -21.83 24.37 -10.74
CA VAL A 308 -20.37 24.18 -10.77
C VAL A 308 -19.72 25.13 -11.79
N ARG A 309 -18.69 25.86 -11.33
CA ARG A 309 -17.90 26.73 -12.20
C ARG A 309 -17.11 25.91 -13.23
N PRO A 310 -16.90 26.41 -14.45
CA PRO A 310 -16.11 25.71 -15.46
C PRO A 310 -14.68 25.46 -14.97
N ILE A 311 -14.15 24.30 -15.36
CA ILE A 311 -12.79 23.89 -14.98
C ILE A 311 -11.77 24.87 -15.56
N THR A 312 -10.91 25.44 -14.71
CA THR A 312 -9.76 26.24 -15.13
C THR A 312 -8.69 25.34 -15.75
N LYS A 313 -8.51 25.39 -17.07
CA LYS A 313 -7.56 24.54 -17.81
C LYS A 313 -6.13 25.09 -17.83
N ASP A 314 -5.96 26.36 -17.46
CA ASP A 314 -4.68 27.06 -17.59
C ASP A 314 -3.72 26.72 -16.44
N LEU A 315 -2.96 25.64 -16.61
CA LEU A 315 -1.81 25.36 -15.76
C LEU A 315 -0.59 26.11 -16.31
N LYS A 316 -0.31 27.31 -15.80
CA LYS A 316 0.93 28.04 -16.10
C LYS A 316 2.11 27.30 -15.48
N ARG A 317 2.77 26.45 -16.27
CA ARG A 317 4.00 25.78 -15.85
C ARG A 317 5.16 26.77 -15.88
N ALA A 318 6.02 26.70 -14.86
CA ALA A 318 7.25 27.46 -14.85
C ALA A 318 8.15 26.98 -15.99
N THR A 319 8.27 27.78 -17.04
CA THR A 319 9.26 27.54 -18.10
C THR A 319 10.64 27.98 -17.62
N LEU A 320 11.70 27.33 -18.10
CA LEU A 320 13.07 27.75 -17.80
C LEU A 320 13.26 29.24 -18.14
N LYS A 321 13.70 30.02 -17.15
CA LYS A 321 13.95 31.45 -17.30
C LYS A 321 15.15 31.65 -18.22
N LYS A 322 14.88 32.00 -19.48
CA LYS A 322 15.94 32.30 -20.46
C LYS A 322 16.58 33.64 -20.11
N ASN A 323 17.92 33.69 -20.08
CA ASN A 323 18.64 34.93 -19.87
C ASN A 323 18.49 35.85 -21.12
N PRO A 324 17.87 37.04 -21.00
CA PRO A 324 17.64 37.93 -22.14
C PRO A 324 18.93 38.46 -22.77
N LEU A 325 19.98 38.70 -21.99
CA LEU A 325 21.24 39.22 -22.53
C LEU A 325 21.95 38.20 -23.44
N LYS A 326 21.76 36.90 -23.16
CA LYS A 326 22.31 35.80 -23.95
C LYS A 326 21.36 35.31 -25.04
N ASN A 327 20.05 35.49 -24.88
CA ASN A 327 19.02 35.01 -25.81
C ASN A 327 18.28 36.17 -26.46
N LEU A 328 18.56 36.41 -27.75
CA LEU A 328 17.97 37.52 -28.50
C LEU A 328 16.43 37.49 -28.48
N ASN A 329 15.78 36.35 -28.65
CA ASN A 329 14.32 36.27 -28.65
C ASN A 329 13.71 36.64 -27.29
N ALA A 330 14.38 36.28 -26.18
CA ALA A 330 13.97 36.72 -24.86
C ALA A 330 14.22 38.22 -24.66
N MET A 331 15.32 38.76 -25.20
CA MET A 331 15.59 40.21 -25.20
C MET A 331 14.55 40.99 -25.98
N LEU A 332 14.17 40.51 -27.18
CA LEU A 332 13.22 41.19 -28.04
C LEU A 332 11.80 41.18 -27.47
N LYS A 333 11.43 40.13 -26.74
CA LYS A 333 10.17 40.10 -25.98
C LYS A 333 10.15 41.14 -24.85
N LEU A 334 11.30 41.46 -24.25
CA LEU A 334 11.41 42.46 -23.19
C LEU A 334 11.60 43.88 -23.73
N ASN A 335 12.39 44.02 -24.80
CA ASN A 335 12.73 45.28 -25.43
C ASN A 335 12.83 45.10 -26.96
N PRO A 336 11.76 45.46 -27.70
CA PRO A 336 11.76 45.42 -29.16
C PRO A 336 12.86 46.28 -29.82
N TYR A 337 13.26 47.39 -29.20
CA TYR A 337 14.31 48.30 -29.69
C TYR A 337 15.72 47.72 -29.54
N ALA A 338 15.91 46.61 -28.81
CA ALA A 338 17.22 45.95 -28.72
C ALA A 338 17.72 45.48 -30.11
N LYS A 339 16.81 45.18 -31.06
CA LYS A 339 17.16 44.82 -32.44
C LYS A 339 17.81 45.99 -33.18
N THR A 340 17.19 47.16 -33.09
CA THR A 340 17.66 48.37 -33.80
C THR A 340 18.95 48.86 -33.17
N ALA A 341 19.04 48.92 -31.84
CA ALA A 341 20.25 49.31 -31.13
C ALA A 341 21.45 48.40 -31.48
N ARG A 342 21.26 47.08 -31.52
CA ARG A 342 22.32 46.14 -31.89
C ARG A 342 22.75 46.30 -33.36
N ARG A 343 21.79 46.55 -34.26
CA ARG A 343 22.10 46.84 -35.67
C ARG A 343 22.90 48.12 -35.82
N MET A 344 22.51 49.18 -35.12
CA MET A 344 23.23 50.46 -35.12
C MET A 344 24.65 50.31 -34.56
N ALA A 345 24.82 49.53 -33.49
CA ALA A 345 26.14 49.26 -32.93
C ALA A 345 27.07 48.54 -33.92
N LEU A 346 26.57 47.51 -34.62
CA LEU A 346 27.35 46.78 -35.63
C LEU A 346 27.75 47.68 -36.81
N LEU A 347 26.84 48.53 -37.29
CA LEU A 347 27.14 49.49 -38.35
C LEU A 347 28.18 50.52 -37.91
N ALA A 348 28.04 51.05 -36.69
CA ALA A 348 29.00 51.99 -36.13
C ALA A 348 30.39 51.37 -35.92
N GLU A 349 30.46 50.11 -35.49
CA GLU A 349 31.73 49.39 -35.33
C GLU A 349 32.44 49.16 -36.66
N ALA A 350 31.70 48.72 -37.70
CA ALA A 350 32.25 48.58 -39.05
C ALA A 350 32.81 49.90 -39.58
N GLN A 351 32.11 51.01 -39.35
CA GLN A 351 32.60 52.35 -39.71
C GLN A 351 33.84 52.75 -38.91
N ARG A 352 33.90 52.48 -37.61
CA ARG A 352 35.08 52.76 -36.77
C ARG A 352 36.32 51.99 -37.22
N VAL A 353 36.17 50.71 -37.55
CA VAL A 353 37.28 49.88 -38.04
C VAL A 353 37.83 50.44 -39.35
N LYS A 354 36.95 50.80 -40.28
CA LYS A 354 37.33 51.42 -41.55
C LYS A 354 38.07 52.75 -41.33
N ALA A 355 37.51 53.64 -40.51
CA ALA A 355 38.13 54.93 -40.18
C ALA A 355 39.48 54.78 -39.46
N LYS A 356 39.63 53.75 -38.60
CA LYS A 356 40.90 53.46 -37.91
C LYS A 356 41.97 52.97 -38.89
N ALA A 357 41.62 52.13 -39.86
CA ALA A 357 42.54 51.67 -40.91
C ALA A 357 43.03 52.84 -41.77
N GLU A 358 42.11 53.70 -42.22
CA GLU A 358 42.44 54.91 -42.99
C GLU A 358 43.34 55.89 -42.20
N LYS A 359 43.09 56.05 -40.90
CA LYS A 359 43.92 56.91 -40.02
C LYS A 359 45.30 56.31 -39.75
N LEU A 360 45.42 54.98 -39.70
CA LEU A 360 46.69 54.29 -39.56
C LEU A 360 47.55 54.46 -40.82
N ASP A 361 46.96 54.31 -42.01
CA ASP A 361 47.66 54.49 -43.28
C ASP A 361 48.19 55.93 -43.44
N LYS A 362 47.41 56.94 -43.03
CA LYS A 362 47.87 58.35 -43.03
C LYS A 362 49.00 58.63 -42.05
N LYS A 363 49.11 57.87 -40.94
CA LYS A 363 50.18 58.04 -39.94
C LYS A 363 51.49 57.35 -40.30
N ARG A 364 51.49 56.45 -41.29
CA ARG A 364 52.71 55.83 -41.79
C ARG A 364 53.41 56.76 -42.79
N SER A 365 54.05 57.82 -42.30
CA SER A 365 55.12 58.51 -43.05
C SER A 365 56.37 57.63 -43.04
N LYS A 366 56.99 57.38 -44.19
CA LYS A 366 58.25 56.62 -44.28
C LYS A 366 59.38 57.45 -43.65
N VAL A 367 59.77 57.14 -42.41
CA VAL A 367 60.99 57.67 -41.79
C VAL A 367 62.16 57.39 -42.73
N THR A 368 62.93 58.41 -43.09
CA THR A 368 64.03 58.26 -44.05
C THR A 368 65.14 57.41 -43.43
N LYS A 369 65.90 56.69 -44.26
CA LYS A 369 67.01 55.83 -43.76
C LYS A 369 68.02 56.64 -42.93
N GLU A 370 68.15 57.93 -43.21
CA GLU A 370 69.05 58.86 -42.55
C GLU A 370 68.57 59.21 -41.14
N GLU A 371 67.28 59.50 -40.94
CA GLU A 371 66.71 59.72 -39.59
C GLU A 371 66.80 58.45 -38.73
N ALA A 372 66.55 57.29 -39.32
CA ALA A 372 66.72 56.01 -38.63
C ALA A 372 68.18 55.70 -38.29
N ALA A 373 69.13 56.11 -39.14
CA ALA A 373 70.56 55.99 -38.88
C ALA A 373 71.03 56.97 -37.79
N ALA A 374 70.52 58.20 -37.77
CA ALA A 374 70.82 59.20 -36.74
C ALA A 374 70.32 58.74 -35.36
N ILE A 375 69.10 58.19 -35.27
CA ILE A 375 68.56 57.64 -34.02
C ILE A 375 69.41 56.45 -33.54
N LYS A 376 69.83 55.57 -34.45
CA LYS A 376 70.73 54.44 -34.11
C LYS A 376 72.14 54.91 -33.73
N ALA A 377 72.66 55.96 -34.35
CA ALA A 377 73.97 56.52 -34.06
C ALA A 377 74.01 57.18 -32.68
N ALA A 378 72.96 57.94 -32.32
CA ALA A 378 72.79 58.51 -30.98
C ALA A 378 72.72 57.43 -29.90
N GLY A 379 72.01 56.32 -30.17
CA GLY A 379 72.01 55.17 -29.26
C GLY A 379 73.39 54.52 -29.12
N LYS A 380 74.13 54.35 -30.23
CA LYS A 380 75.48 53.76 -30.20
C LYS A 380 76.53 54.67 -29.54
N SER A 381 76.43 55.99 -29.66
CA SER A 381 77.36 56.93 -29.01
C SER A 381 77.20 56.88 -27.48
N TRP A 382 75.96 56.84 -27.00
CA TRP A 382 75.65 56.71 -25.58
C TRP A 382 76.17 55.40 -24.97
N TYR A 383 76.08 54.29 -25.72
CA TYR A 383 76.66 53.03 -25.26
C TYR A 383 78.20 53.02 -25.27
N LYS A 384 78.85 53.72 -26.21
CA LYS A 384 80.33 53.77 -26.27
C LYS A 384 80.95 54.54 -25.09
N THR A 385 80.26 55.55 -24.55
CA THR A 385 80.73 56.31 -23.37
C THR A 385 80.73 55.50 -22.06
N MET A 386 80.24 54.25 -22.06
CA MET A 386 80.14 53.40 -20.86
C MET A 386 81.05 52.15 -20.91
N VAL A 387 81.99 52.03 -21.87
CA VAL A 387 82.67 50.74 -22.16
C VAL A 387 84.15 50.65 -21.74
N THR A 388 84.88 51.73 -21.39
CA THR A 388 86.26 51.61 -20.88
C THR A 388 86.70 52.76 -19.97
N ASP A 389 87.07 52.44 -18.72
CA ASP A 389 87.85 53.30 -17.81
C ASP A 389 89.35 53.02 -17.99
N SER A 390 89.92 53.50 -19.10
CA SER A 390 91.37 53.68 -19.26
C SER A 390 91.68 55.17 -19.39
N ASP A 391 92.95 55.57 -19.32
CA ASP A 391 93.46 56.95 -19.22
C ASP A 391 92.82 58.02 -20.15
N TYR A 392 92.07 57.62 -21.19
CA TYR A 392 91.26 58.53 -22.03
C TYR A 392 89.90 58.93 -21.43
N ALA A 393 89.30 58.14 -20.52
CA ALA A 393 88.09 58.48 -19.78
C ALA A 393 88.35 59.62 -18.77
N GLU A 394 89.60 59.77 -18.31
CA GLU A 394 89.98 60.86 -17.43
C GLU A 394 89.93 62.21 -18.13
N PHE A 395 90.14 62.29 -19.46
CA PHE A 395 90.06 63.55 -20.21
C PHE A 395 88.62 64.11 -20.34
N ASP A 396 87.64 63.25 -20.65
CA ASP A 396 86.22 63.65 -20.75
C ASP A 396 85.65 64.01 -19.36
N ASN A 397 86.09 63.31 -18.32
CA ASN A 397 85.74 63.62 -16.94
C ASN A 397 86.42 64.92 -16.46
N PHE A 398 87.69 65.15 -16.78
CA PHE A 398 88.39 66.40 -16.42
C PHE A 398 87.83 67.62 -17.16
N THR A 399 87.50 67.52 -18.45
CA THR A 399 86.86 68.64 -19.18
C THR A 399 85.49 68.95 -18.61
N LYS A 400 84.69 67.93 -18.31
CA LYS A 400 83.40 68.12 -17.65
C LYS A 400 83.54 68.70 -16.24
N TRP A 401 84.51 68.27 -15.45
CA TRP A 401 84.72 68.78 -14.08
C TRP A 401 85.26 70.20 -14.06
N LEU A 402 86.22 70.54 -14.92
CA LEU A 402 86.74 71.91 -15.05
C LEU A 402 85.67 72.90 -15.53
N GLY A 403 84.73 72.47 -16.37
CA GLY A 403 83.60 73.30 -16.82
C GLY A 403 82.48 73.47 -15.79
N VAL A 404 82.51 72.74 -14.67
CA VAL A 404 81.47 72.77 -13.62
C VAL A 404 81.97 73.44 -12.33
N THR A 405 83.28 73.65 -12.15
CA THR A 405 83.87 74.24 -10.93
C THR A 405 84.19 75.74 -11.01
N GLN A 406 83.47 76.51 -11.83
CA GLN A 406 83.40 77.97 -11.69
C GLN A 406 82.05 78.41 -11.14
#